data_AF-A0A8H7DZB7-F1
#
_entry.id   AF-A0A8H7DZB7-F1
#
_cell.length_a   1.000
_cell.length_b   1.000
_cell.length_c   1.000
_cell.angle_alpha   90.00
_cell.angle_beta   90.00
_cell.angle_gamma   90.00
#
_symmetry.space_group_name_H-M   'P 1'
#
loop_
_entity.id
_entity.type
_entity.pdbx_description
1 polymer ?
#
loop_
_entity_poly.entity_id
_entity_poly.type
_entity_poly.pdbx_seq_one_letter_code
_entity_poly.pdbx_strand_id
1 'polypeptide(L)'
;MQKLPTPFLGSIAEVCIVTPDHRKTMDGLLRLGIGPFQVFDFTSSTVPERSFRGRPGSYELKVCFAKQGSLTFEIMQPVAGESLMAEYLDQRGGKEGVQHIAFDCENIPMQERKRQMRERGYEPAMEGVWMGNKGTCHFCFFDTEDSTGTIFESIDFSHDWEDPDFKWYPQPPERDESNNDAGKDLRGK
;
A
#
# COMPACT_ATOMS: atom_id res chain seq x y z
N MET A 1 28.04 5.06 23.58
CA MET A 1 26.73 5.29 22.94
C MET A 1 26.83 4.89 21.49
N GLN A 2 25.99 3.96 21.03
CA GLN A 2 25.93 3.63 19.61
C GLN A 2 25.30 4.82 18.89
N LYS A 3 25.94 5.31 17.81
CA LYS A 3 25.41 6.44 17.04
C LYS A 3 24.11 5.98 16.35
N LEU A 4 23.04 6.77 16.46
CA LEU A 4 21.80 6.50 15.74
C LEU A 4 22.09 6.49 14.23
N PRO A 5 21.50 5.56 13.46
CA PRO A 5 21.59 5.60 12.01
C PRO A 5 20.97 6.89 11.49
N THR A 6 21.49 7.41 10.38
CA THR A 6 20.82 8.48 9.63
C THR A 6 19.42 8.00 9.23
N PRO A 7 18.37 8.84 9.35
CA PRO A 7 17.05 8.50 8.81
C PRO A 7 17.18 8.07 7.35
N PHE A 8 16.56 6.96 6.98
CA PHE A 8 16.67 6.37 5.64
C PHE A 8 15.33 5.93 5.04
N LEU A 9 14.28 5.86 5.88
CA LEU A 9 12.93 5.52 5.45
C LEU A 9 12.20 6.72 4.81
N GLY A 10 12.72 7.94 4.94
CA GLY A 10 12.05 9.13 4.42
C GLY A 10 10.71 9.41 5.11
N SER A 11 9.70 9.81 4.33
CA SER A 11 8.38 10.19 4.83
C SER A 11 7.40 9.01 4.83
N ILE A 12 6.45 9.03 5.76
CA ILE A 12 5.29 8.14 5.70
C ILE A 12 4.45 8.54 4.48
N ALA A 13 4.15 7.57 3.63
CA ALA A 13 3.29 7.73 2.47
C ALA A 13 1.87 7.22 2.78
N GLU A 14 1.75 6.05 3.42
CA GLU A 14 0.47 5.37 3.58
C GLU A 14 0.33 4.70 4.95
N VAL A 15 -0.91 4.59 5.41
CA VAL A 15 -1.29 3.75 6.55
C VAL A 15 -2.40 2.82 6.09
N CYS A 16 -2.16 1.52 6.22
CA CYS A 16 -3.09 0.51 5.75
C CYS A 16 -3.89 -0.15 6.87
N ILE A 17 -5.20 -0.22 6.67
CA ILE A 17 -6.12 -1.06 7.45
C ILE A 17 -6.40 -2.33 6.67
N VAL A 18 -6.01 -3.47 7.25
CA VAL A 18 -6.40 -4.79 6.73
C VAL A 18 -7.75 -5.18 7.28
N THR A 19 -8.64 -5.66 6.42
CA THR A 19 -10.04 -5.98 6.78
C THR A 19 -10.57 -7.21 6.02
N PRO A 20 -11.49 -7.99 6.60
CA PRO A 20 -12.24 -8.99 5.85
C PRO A 20 -13.33 -8.38 4.95
N ASP A 21 -13.68 -7.10 5.12
CA ASP A 21 -14.73 -6.41 4.35
C ASP A 21 -14.34 -4.94 4.07
N HIS A 22 -13.80 -4.70 2.88
CA HIS A 22 -13.39 -3.37 2.41
C HIS A 22 -14.56 -2.38 2.39
N ARG A 23 -15.79 -2.80 2.06
CA ARG A 23 -16.95 -1.89 1.98
C ARG A 23 -17.37 -1.42 3.36
N LYS A 24 -17.49 -2.34 4.32
CA LYS A 24 -17.80 -2.00 5.72
C LYS A 24 -16.76 -1.03 6.30
N THR A 25 -15.48 -1.25 5.99
CA THR A 25 -14.39 -0.39 6.46
C THR A 25 -14.43 0.99 5.80
N MET A 26 -14.58 1.06 4.47
CA MET A 26 -14.78 2.32 3.75
C MET A 26 -15.98 3.09 4.30
N ASP A 27 -17.12 2.45 4.53
CA ASP A 27 -18.31 3.10 5.11
C ASP A 27 -18.04 3.66 6.50
N GLY A 28 -17.23 2.97 7.31
CA GLY A 28 -16.75 3.46 8.60
C GLY A 28 -15.94 4.73 8.47
N LEU A 29 -14.93 4.73 7.60
CA LEU A 29 -14.05 5.87 7.35
C LEU A 29 -14.80 7.06 6.70
N LEU A 30 -15.74 6.80 5.80
CA LEU A 30 -16.59 7.82 5.19
C LEU A 30 -17.40 8.58 6.24
N ARG A 31 -17.95 7.89 7.26
CA ARG A 31 -18.65 8.56 8.38
C ARG A 31 -17.73 9.44 9.22
N LEU A 32 -16.42 9.21 9.16
CA LEU A 32 -15.39 10.00 9.83
C LEU A 32 -14.80 11.10 8.92
N GLY A 33 -15.29 11.23 7.69
CA GLY A 33 -14.83 12.23 6.73
C GLY A 33 -13.59 11.85 5.94
N ILE A 34 -13.23 10.56 5.87
CA ILE A 34 -12.15 10.04 5.04
C ILE A 34 -12.75 9.38 3.79
N GLY A 35 -12.37 9.89 2.62
CA GLY A 35 -12.86 9.47 1.31
C GLY A 35 -12.95 10.66 0.35
N PRO A 36 -13.52 10.47 -0.87
CA PRO A 36 -13.95 9.20 -1.44
C PRO A 36 -12.76 8.26 -1.72
N PHE A 37 -13.07 7.00 -2.00
CA PHE A 37 -12.07 5.95 -2.25
C PHE A 37 -11.96 5.61 -3.73
N GLN A 38 -10.73 5.40 -4.19
CA GLN A 38 -10.43 4.72 -5.44
C GLN A 38 -10.25 3.23 -5.14
N VAL A 39 -11.02 2.37 -5.80
CA VAL A 39 -11.04 0.92 -5.56
C VAL A 39 -10.42 0.19 -6.73
N PHE A 40 -9.42 -0.64 -6.43
CA PHE A 40 -8.61 -1.41 -7.36
C PHE A 40 -8.70 -2.91 -7.08
N ASP A 41 -8.43 -3.68 -8.13
CA ASP A 41 -8.31 -5.13 -8.11
C ASP A 41 -6.85 -5.52 -8.35
N PHE A 42 -6.21 -6.11 -7.36
CA PHE A 42 -4.86 -6.66 -7.49
C PHE A 42 -5.00 -8.15 -7.80
N THR A 43 -4.69 -8.53 -9.04
CA THR A 43 -4.87 -9.88 -9.61
C THR A 43 -3.64 -10.26 -10.43
N SER A 44 -3.59 -11.45 -11.05
CA SER A 44 -2.52 -11.81 -12.00
C SER A 44 -2.45 -10.92 -13.24
N SER A 45 -3.54 -10.24 -13.58
CA SER A 45 -3.56 -9.31 -14.72
C SER A 45 -2.99 -7.94 -14.38
N THR A 46 -3.23 -7.45 -13.16
CA THR A 46 -2.84 -6.10 -12.73
C THR A 46 -1.52 -6.09 -11.95
N VAL A 47 -1.18 -7.19 -11.28
CA VAL A 47 0.07 -7.43 -10.56
C VAL A 47 0.66 -8.77 -11.02
N PRO A 48 1.20 -8.83 -12.26
CA PRO A 48 1.65 -10.08 -12.86
C PRO A 48 2.93 -10.63 -12.21
N GLU A 49 3.83 -9.74 -11.80
CA GLU A 49 5.04 -10.10 -11.06
C GLU A 49 4.76 -9.93 -9.57
N ARG A 50 4.72 -11.04 -8.84
CA ARG A 50 4.48 -11.05 -7.40
C ARG A 50 5.21 -12.19 -6.71
N SER A 51 5.61 -11.94 -5.48
CA SER A 51 6.23 -12.94 -4.62
C SER A 51 5.70 -12.88 -3.19
N PHE A 52 5.73 -14.02 -2.53
CA PHE A 52 5.36 -14.17 -1.13
C PHE A 52 6.33 -15.15 -0.48
N ARG A 53 6.95 -14.73 0.63
CA ARG A 53 7.97 -15.47 1.39
C ARG A 53 9.03 -16.12 0.50
N GLY A 54 9.55 -15.34 -0.45
CA GLY A 54 10.62 -15.74 -1.38
C GLY A 54 10.21 -16.69 -2.52
N ARG A 55 8.91 -16.95 -2.69
CA ARG A 55 8.36 -17.81 -3.75
C ARG A 55 7.42 -17.03 -4.66
N PRO A 56 7.13 -17.51 -5.89
CA PRO A 56 6.09 -16.91 -6.72
C PRO A 56 4.76 -16.78 -5.94
N GLY A 57 4.20 -15.57 -5.91
CA GLY A 57 2.99 -15.27 -5.17
C GLY A 57 1.73 -15.60 -5.97
N SER A 58 0.64 -15.90 -5.28
CA SER A 58 -0.68 -16.15 -5.89
C SER A 58 -1.77 -15.23 -5.35
N TYR A 59 -1.42 -14.27 -4.48
CA TYR A 59 -2.39 -13.42 -3.82
C TYR A 59 -3.22 -12.59 -4.80
N GLU A 60 -4.47 -12.39 -4.41
CA GLU A 60 -5.38 -11.42 -4.99
C GLU A 60 -5.96 -10.57 -3.86
N LEU A 61 -6.04 -9.26 -4.07
CA LEU A 61 -6.45 -8.29 -3.05
C LEU A 61 -7.45 -7.30 -3.64
N LYS A 62 -8.38 -6.84 -2.81
CA LYS A 62 -9.05 -5.56 -3.00
C LYS A 62 -8.21 -4.49 -2.32
N VAL A 63 -7.89 -3.44 -3.05
CA VAL A 63 -7.07 -2.32 -2.55
C VAL A 63 -7.85 -1.03 -2.75
N CYS A 64 -8.04 -0.28 -1.67
CA CYS A 64 -8.84 0.95 -1.70
C CYS A 64 -8.02 2.09 -1.10
N PHE A 65 -7.93 3.20 -1.83
CA PHE A 65 -7.15 4.34 -1.41
C PHE A 65 -8.02 5.58 -1.23
N ALA A 66 -7.81 6.33 -0.16
CA ALA A 66 -8.37 7.67 0.03
C ALA A 66 -7.25 8.63 0.45
N LYS A 67 -7.23 9.81 -0.16
CA LYS A 67 -6.26 10.85 0.18
C LYS A 67 -6.66 11.62 1.43
N GLN A 68 -5.67 11.90 2.29
CA GLN A 68 -5.81 12.79 3.44
C GLN A 68 -4.56 13.67 3.56
N GLY A 69 -4.61 14.83 2.91
CA GLY A 69 -3.43 15.70 2.75
C GLY A 69 -2.30 14.96 2.01
N SER A 70 -1.11 14.94 2.61
CA SER A 70 0.06 14.25 2.04
C SER A 70 0.07 12.74 2.26
N LEU A 71 -0.87 12.20 3.05
CA LEU A 71 -0.96 10.77 3.38
C LEU A 71 -2.06 10.09 2.58
N THR A 72 -1.90 8.80 2.35
CA THR A 72 -2.97 7.91 1.85
C THR A 72 -3.47 7.01 2.97
N PHE A 73 -4.78 6.97 3.17
CA PHE A 73 -5.42 5.85 3.87
C PHE A 73 -5.62 4.72 2.86
N GLU A 74 -4.99 3.58 3.13
CA GLU A 74 -5.17 2.36 2.36
C GLU A 74 -6.06 1.38 3.14
N ILE A 75 -6.91 0.67 2.41
CA ILE A 75 -7.61 -0.51 2.89
C ILE A 75 -7.24 -1.68 1.99
N MET A 76 -6.76 -2.77 2.60
CA MET A 76 -6.53 -4.02 1.88
C MET A 76 -7.40 -5.14 2.42
N GLN A 77 -8.09 -5.83 1.51
CA GLN A 77 -8.79 -7.07 1.82
C GLN A 77 -8.19 -8.21 1.00
N PRO A 78 -7.77 -9.32 1.64
CA PRO A 78 -7.38 -10.52 0.92
C PRO A 78 -8.61 -11.17 0.26
N VAL A 79 -8.45 -11.58 -1.00
CA VAL A 79 -9.49 -12.22 -1.82
C VAL A 79 -9.17 -13.68 -2.09
N ALA A 80 -7.93 -13.96 -2.48
CA ALA A 80 -7.44 -15.31 -2.76
C ALA A 80 -5.92 -15.39 -2.54
N GLY A 81 -5.40 -16.62 -2.44
CA GLY A 81 -3.96 -16.89 -2.30
C GLY A 81 -3.38 -16.49 -0.93
N GLU A 82 -2.12 -16.90 -0.71
CA GLU A 82 -1.37 -16.57 0.50
C GLU A 82 -0.86 -15.12 0.42
N SER A 83 -1.11 -14.34 1.47
CA SER A 83 -0.67 -12.94 1.59
C SER A 83 -0.45 -12.55 3.05
N LEU A 84 0.30 -11.47 3.28
CA LEU A 84 0.47 -10.90 4.63
C LEU A 84 -0.86 -10.41 5.21
N MET A 85 -1.79 -9.99 4.36
CA MET A 85 -3.13 -9.55 4.79
C MET A 85 -3.97 -10.73 5.28
N ALA A 86 -3.90 -11.88 4.60
CA ALA A 86 -4.55 -13.10 5.06
C ALA A 86 -3.94 -13.59 6.38
N GLU A 87 -2.61 -13.66 6.48
CA GLU A 87 -1.91 -14.04 7.72
C GLU A 87 -2.29 -13.13 8.89
N TYR A 88 -2.35 -11.81 8.68
CA TYR A 88 -2.74 -10.85 9.71
C TYR A 88 -4.15 -11.09 10.25
N LEU A 89 -5.13 -11.32 9.36
CA LEU A 89 -6.49 -11.60 9.77
C LEU A 89 -6.59 -12.93 10.51
N ASP A 90 -5.94 -13.99 10.01
CA ASP A 90 -5.96 -15.33 10.60
C ASP A 90 -5.41 -15.32 12.03
N GLN A 91 -4.25 -14.69 12.23
CA GLN A 91 -3.61 -14.56 13.55
C GLN A 91 -4.46 -13.78 14.55
N ARG A 92 -5.37 -12.91 14.08
CA ARG A 92 -6.22 -12.05 14.90
C ARG A 92 -7.67 -12.53 14.98
N GLY A 93 -7.98 -13.72 14.45
CA GLY A 93 -9.33 -14.27 14.45
C GLY A 93 -10.31 -13.46 13.59
N GLY A 94 -9.84 -12.97 12.44
CA GLY A 94 -10.62 -12.18 11.49
C GLY A 94 -10.82 -10.71 11.86
N LYS A 95 -10.13 -10.21 12.89
CA LYS A 95 -10.25 -8.82 13.32
C LYS A 95 -9.46 -7.89 12.42
N GLU A 96 -10.16 -6.88 11.89
CA GLU A 96 -9.58 -5.78 11.12
C GLU A 96 -8.73 -4.84 11.98
N GLY A 97 -7.77 -4.15 11.36
CA GLY A 97 -6.89 -3.21 12.05
C GLY A 97 -5.78 -2.65 11.18
N VAL A 98 -5.05 -1.66 11.71
CA VAL A 98 -3.85 -1.13 11.06
C VAL A 98 -2.78 -2.22 11.03
N GLN A 99 -2.22 -2.49 9.85
CA GLN A 99 -1.31 -3.62 9.63
C GLN A 99 0.09 -3.17 9.21
N HIS A 100 0.17 -2.20 8.29
CA HIS A 100 1.44 -1.69 7.81
C HIS A 100 1.44 -0.18 7.60
N ILE A 101 2.65 0.35 7.52
CA ILE A 101 2.96 1.74 7.22
C ILE A 101 3.92 1.75 6.02
N ALA A 102 3.56 2.50 4.99
CA ALA A 102 4.39 2.65 3.81
C ALA A 102 5.27 3.89 3.89
N PHE A 103 6.49 3.77 3.39
CA PHE A 103 7.51 4.80 3.39
C PHE A 103 8.00 5.09 1.97
N ASP A 104 8.24 6.38 1.67
CA ASP A 104 8.75 6.82 0.37
C ASP A 104 10.25 6.50 0.16
N CYS A 105 10.98 6.19 1.24
CA CYS A 105 12.42 5.93 1.26
C CYS A 105 13.21 6.96 0.43
N GLU A 106 12.85 8.23 0.55
CA GLU A 106 13.48 9.35 -0.18
C GLU A 106 13.46 9.19 -1.71
N ASN A 107 12.53 8.38 -2.23
CA ASN A 107 12.39 8.08 -3.65
C ASN A 107 13.64 7.45 -4.29
N ILE A 108 14.50 6.77 -3.51
CA ILE A 108 15.61 6.00 -4.08
C ILE A 108 15.08 4.74 -4.79
N PRO A 109 15.82 4.12 -5.73
CA PRO A 109 15.31 2.94 -6.44
C PRO A 109 15.06 1.73 -5.51
N MET A 110 14.02 0.94 -5.78
CA MET A 110 13.61 -0.20 -4.94
C MET A 110 14.75 -1.19 -4.62
N GLN A 111 15.64 -1.47 -5.59
CA GLN A 111 16.76 -2.38 -5.36
C GLN A 111 17.70 -1.88 -4.26
N GLU A 112 17.93 -0.57 -4.19
CA GLU A 112 18.74 0.04 -3.15
C GLU A 112 18.02 -0.01 -1.80
N ARG A 113 16.69 0.23 -1.77
CA ARG A 113 15.88 0.10 -0.56
C ARG A 113 15.95 -1.32 0.00
N LYS A 114 15.76 -2.34 -0.85
CA LYS A 114 15.86 -3.76 -0.47
C LYS A 114 17.26 -4.10 0.05
N ARG A 115 18.32 -3.59 -0.57
CA ARG A 115 19.70 -3.77 -0.08
C ARG A 115 19.86 -3.20 1.34
N GLN A 116 19.42 -1.97 1.57
CA GLN A 116 19.53 -1.32 2.88
C GLN A 116 18.72 -2.04 3.97
N MET A 117 17.51 -2.52 3.65
CA MET A 117 16.69 -3.29 4.59
C MET A 117 17.33 -4.64 4.93
N ARG A 118 17.88 -5.36 3.96
CA ARG A 118 18.60 -6.62 4.19
C ARG A 118 19.84 -6.46 5.06
N GLU A 119 20.62 -5.39 4.85
CA GLU A 119 21.77 -5.07 5.71
C GLU A 119 21.39 -4.84 7.19
N ARG A 120 20.10 -4.56 7.45
CA ARG A 120 19.52 -4.38 8.79
C ARG A 120 18.79 -5.63 9.29
N GLY A 121 18.82 -6.72 8.52
CA GLY A 121 18.20 -7.99 8.88
C GLY A 121 16.72 -8.11 8.51
N TYR A 122 16.19 -7.20 7.68
CA TYR A 122 14.79 -7.22 7.24
C TYR A 122 14.69 -7.69 5.80
N GLU A 123 14.21 -8.92 5.61
CA GLU A 123 13.97 -9.50 4.29
C GLU A 123 12.61 -9.07 3.71
N PRO A 124 12.48 -8.95 2.38
CA PRO A 124 11.19 -8.88 1.71
C PRO A 124 10.32 -10.09 2.04
N ALA A 125 9.14 -9.85 2.58
CA ALA A 125 8.15 -10.87 2.92
C ALA A 125 7.08 -11.02 1.82
N MET A 126 6.73 -9.93 1.16
CA MET A 126 5.77 -9.90 0.04
C MET A 126 6.14 -8.71 -0.86
N GLU A 127 6.10 -8.89 -2.17
CA GLU A 127 6.32 -7.79 -3.11
C GLU A 127 5.58 -8.04 -4.42
N GLY A 128 5.27 -6.97 -5.13
CA GLY A 128 4.68 -7.06 -6.46
C GLY A 128 4.91 -5.81 -7.30
N VAL A 129 4.75 -5.99 -8.61
CA VAL A 129 4.81 -4.91 -9.60
C VAL A 129 3.41 -4.66 -10.12
N TRP A 130 2.79 -3.58 -9.64
CA TRP A 130 1.49 -3.13 -10.09
C TRP A 130 1.61 -2.36 -11.40
N MET A 131 0.79 -2.73 -12.38
CA MET A 131 0.78 -2.14 -13.71
C MET A 131 -0.19 -0.96 -13.77
N GLY A 132 0.31 0.22 -14.15
CA GLY A 132 -0.51 1.39 -14.45
C GLY A 132 -1.00 1.40 -15.90
N ASN A 133 -1.80 2.40 -16.25
CA ASN A 133 -2.08 2.70 -17.66
C ASN A 133 -0.79 3.10 -18.40
N LYS A 134 0.18 3.65 -17.65
CA LYS A 134 1.59 3.78 -18.02
C LYS A 134 2.45 3.46 -16.80
N GLY A 135 3.67 3.01 -17.06
CA GLY A 135 4.63 2.75 -15.99
C GLY A 135 4.24 1.62 -15.05
N THR A 136 4.97 1.52 -13.94
CA THR A 136 4.78 0.50 -12.91
C THR A 136 4.97 1.07 -11.51
N CYS A 137 4.38 0.40 -10.53
CA CYS A 137 4.58 0.64 -9.11
C CYS A 137 5.10 -0.65 -8.48
N HIS A 138 6.34 -0.63 -7.98
CA HIS A 138 6.90 -1.74 -7.22
C HIS A 138 6.65 -1.49 -5.73
N PHE A 139 5.82 -2.34 -5.12
CA PHE A 139 5.63 -2.36 -3.68
C PHE A 139 6.38 -3.53 -3.04
N CYS A 140 6.92 -3.32 -1.83
CA CYS A 140 7.67 -4.33 -1.10
C CYS A 140 7.47 -4.19 0.40
N PHE A 141 6.92 -5.24 1.01
CA PHE A 141 6.71 -5.39 2.44
C PHE A 141 7.90 -6.12 3.07
N PHE A 142 8.38 -5.62 4.21
CA PHE A 142 9.50 -6.19 4.94
C PHE A 142 9.06 -6.80 6.27
N ASP A 143 9.62 -7.96 6.63
CA ASP A 143 9.29 -8.69 7.87
C ASP A 143 9.83 -7.97 9.11
N THR A 144 9.09 -6.94 9.53
CA THR A 144 9.49 -5.97 10.57
C THR A 144 8.60 -6.04 11.81
N GLU A 145 7.58 -6.91 11.79
CA GLU A 145 6.56 -7.01 12.84
C GLU A 145 7.18 -7.40 14.19
N ASP A 146 8.08 -8.38 14.22
CA ASP A 146 8.75 -8.79 15.46
C ASP A 146 9.56 -7.66 16.12
N SER A 147 10.07 -6.70 15.32
CA SER A 147 10.86 -5.57 15.82
C SER A 147 10.01 -4.35 16.20
N THR A 148 8.88 -4.14 15.53
CA THR A 148 8.16 -2.85 15.58
C THR A 148 6.68 -2.98 15.93
N GLY A 149 6.13 -4.19 15.94
CA GLY A 149 4.70 -4.48 16.11
C GLY A 149 3.86 -4.22 14.86
N THR A 150 4.47 -3.89 13.72
CA THR A 150 3.79 -3.65 12.43
C THR A 150 4.73 -3.95 11.27
N ILE A 151 4.19 -4.04 10.06
CA ILE A 151 4.97 -4.27 8.84
C ILE A 151 5.31 -2.93 8.20
N PHE A 152 6.52 -2.78 7.70
CA PHE A 152 6.93 -1.61 6.92
C PHE A 152 6.92 -1.98 5.44
N GLU A 153 6.37 -1.06 4.65
CA GLU A 153 6.30 -1.16 3.20
C GLU A 153 7.14 -0.06 2.55
N SER A 154 7.72 -0.38 1.40
CA SER A 154 8.29 0.58 0.48
C SER A 154 7.52 0.58 -0.83
N ILE A 155 7.32 1.76 -1.40
CA ILE A 155 6.63 1.94 -2.68
C ILE A 155 7.52 2.76 -3.64
N ASP A 156 7.80 2.20 -4.82
CA ASP A 156 8.64 2.82 -5.85
C ASP A 156 7.90 2.88 -7.19
N PHE A 157 7.54 4.09 -7.61
CA PHE A 157 6.82 4.33 -8.85
C PHE A 157 7.77 4.70 -9.98
N SER A 158 7.52 4.19 -11.17
CA SER A 158 8.21 4.66 -12.37
C SER A 158 7.84 6.12 -12.67
N HIS A 159 8.78 6.82 -13.30
CA HIS A 159 8.65 8.24 -13.63
C HIS A 159 7.47 8.57 -14.56
N ASP A 160 7.02 7.60 -15.35
CA ASP A 160 5.93 7.69 -16.31
C ASP A 160 4.61 7.09 -15.79
N TRP A 161 4.52 6.78 -14.49
CA TRP A 161 3.31 6.23 -13.88
C TRP A 161 2.06 7.04 -14.19
N GLU A 162 1.03 6.33 -14.64
CA GLU A 162 -0.34 6.81 -14.76
C GLU A 162 -1.26 5.78 -14.12
N ASP A 163 -2.13 6.23 -13.21
CA ASP A 163 -3.04 5.34 -12.49
C ASP A 163 -3.84 4.46 -13.47
N PRO A 164 -3.97 3.15 -13.18
CA PRO A 164 -4.83 2.28 -13.98
C PRO A 164 -6.31 2.59 -13.70
N ASP A 165 -7.20 1.97 -14.48
CA ASP A 165 -8.63 2.12 -14.27
C ASP A 165 -9.08 1.67 -12.87
N PHE A 166 -9.95 2.46 -12.24
CA PHE A 166 -10.50 2.19 -10.91
C PHE A 166 -11.98 2.54 -10.80
N LYS A 167 -12.58 2.12 -9.69
CA LYS A 167 -13.96 2.49 -9.34
C LYS A 167 -13.97 3.43 -8.16
N TRP A 168 -14.70 4.53 -8.27
CA TRP A 168 -14.96 5.39 -7.13
C TRP A 168 -15.92 4.74 -6.14
N TYR A 169 -15.72 5.03 -4.85
CA TYR A 169 -16.64 4.68 -3.77
C TYR A 169 -16.79 5.83 -2.75
N PRO A 170 -18.02 6.23 -2.38
CA PRO A 170 -19.28 5.77 -2.96
C PRO A 170 -19.51 6.36 -4.35
N GLN A 171 -18.90 7.52 -4.64
CA GLN A 171 -18.99 8.26 -5.89
C GLN A 171 -17.73 9.11 -6.07
N PRO A 172 -17.47 9.62 -7.29
CA PRO A 172 -16.36 10.55 -7.50
C PRO A 172 -16.50 11.79 -6.61
N PRO A 173 -15.38 12.41 -6.21
CA PRO A 173 -15.42 13.69 -5.50
C PRO A 173 -16.14 14.74 -6.36
N GLU A 174 -16.85 15.65 -5.71
CA GLU A 174 -17.39 16.82 -6.39
C GLU A 174 -16.22 17.59 -7.02
N ARG A 175 -16.35 17.98 -8.29
CA ARG A 175 -15.32 18.77 -8.96
C ARG A 175 -15.22 20.12 -8.26
N ASP A 176 -14.13 20.32 -7.53
CA ASP A 176 -13.78 21.64 -7.04
C ASP A 176 -13.08 22.41 -8.16
N GLU A 177 -13.79 23.30 -8.85
CA GLU A 177 -13.22 24.15 -9.91
C GLU A 177 -12.09 25.07 -9.39
N SER A 178 -11.97 25.24 -8.07
CA SER A 178 -10.89 26.01 -7.42
C SER A 178 -9.67 25.16 -7.07
N ASN A 179 -9.81 23.84 -7.09
CA ASN A 179 -8.76 22.90 -6.70
C ASN A 179 -8.60 21.83 -7.76
N ASN A 180 -7.65 22.04 -8.66
CA ASN A 180 -7.34 21.16 -9.80
C ASN A 180 -6.83 19.76 -9.36
N ASP A 181 -6.82 19.47 -8.06
CA ASP A 181 -6.29 18.28 -7.37
C ASP A 181 -7.37 17.28 -6.94
N ALA A 182 -8.66 17.66 -6.97
CA ALA A 182 -9.77 16.80 -6.57
C ALA A 182 -9.98 15.57 -7.47
N GLY A 183 -9.23 15.43 -8.57
CA GLY A 183 -9.24 14.24 -9.44
C GLY A 183 -7.85 13.80 -9.87
N LYS A 184 -6.81 14.25 -9.17
CA LYS A 184 -5.43 13.92 -9.49
C LYS A 184 -4.98 12.68 -8.73
N ASP A 185 -4.09 11.95 -9.39
CA ASP A 185 -3.19 10.88 -8.93
C ASP A 185 -3.08 10.77 -7.41
N LEU A 186 -2.94 9.54 -6.89
CA LEU A 186 -2.55 9.19 -5.52
C LEU A 186 -1.26 9.89 -5.01
N ARG A 187 -0.77 10.95 -5.63
CA ARG A 187 0.51 11.61 -5.37
C ARG A 187 0.47 13.13 -5.52
N GLY A 188 -0.70 13.76 -5.74
CA GLY A 188 -0.82 15.24 -5.72
C GLY A 188 0.07 15.98 -6.75
N LYS A 189 0.14 15.46 -7.98
CA LYS A 189 0.81 16.12 -9.13
C LYS A 189 -0.20 16.76 -10.06
#